data_AF-A0A9D9L0R0-F1
#
_entry.id   AF-A0A9D9L0R0-F1
#
_cell.length_a   1.000
_cell.length_b   1.000
_cell.length_c   1.000
_cell.angle_alpha   90.00
_cell.angle_beta   90.00
_cell.angle_gamma   90.00
#
_symmetry.space_group_name_H-M   'P 1'
#
loop_
_entity.id
_entity.type
_entity.pdbx_description
1 polymer ?
#
loop_
_entity_poly.entity_id
_entity_poly.type
_entity_poly.pdbx_seq_one_letter_code
_entity_poly.pdbx_strand_id
1 'polypeptide(L)'
;MNTPVYDYLISYAESGTLRMHMPGHKGKKTDNELSDVFRLDITEITEAGNLFSDEGIIAESERNAAELFGTKATFYSAGGSTQCIQTMLALVKREGRKVIAVRNVHRAFLSA
;
A
#
# COMPACT_ATOMS: atom_id res chain seq x y z
N MET A 1 5.96 2.68 -18.96
CA MET A 1 6.36 2.25 -17.60
C MET A 1 5.36 1.21 -17.18
N ASN A 2 5.79 0.04 -16.72
CA ASN A 2 4.88 -0.96 -16.17
C ASN A 2 4.26 -0.40 -14.87
N THR A 3 2.96 -0.55 -14.65
CA THR A 3 2.26 -0.13 -13.42
C THR A 3 1.60 -1.34 -12.75
N PRO A 4 2.39 -2.24 -12.14
CA PRO A 4 1.96 -3.62 -11.86
C PRO A 4 0.66 -3.71 -11.05
N VAL A 5 0.51 -2.86 -10.03
CA VAL A 5 -0.70 -2.81 -9.20
C VAL A 5 -1.90 -2.34 -10.01
N TYR A 6 -1.78 -1.24 -10.74
CA TYR A 6 -2.88 -0.67 -11.51
C TYR A 6 -3.30 -1.60 -12.66
N ASP A 7 -2.33 -2.09 -13.42
CA ASP A 7 -2.57 -2.97 -14.57
C ASP A 7 -3.24 -4.28 -14.12
N TYR A 8 -2.81 -4.84 -12.98
CA TYR A 8 -3.45 -6.00 -12.38
C TYR A 8 -4.91 -5.72 -11.95
N LEU A 9 -5.17 -4.60 -11.26
CA LEU A 9 -6.53 -4.27 -10.80
C LEU A 9 -7.52 -4.09 -11.96
N ILE A 10 -7.08 -3.46 -13.06
CA ILE A 10 -7.89 -3.30 -14.28
C ILE A 10 -8.17 -4.66 -14.91
N SER A 11 -7.12 -5.46 -15.16
CA SER A 11 -7.24 -6.82 -15.68
C SER A 11 -8.20 -7.69 -14.84
N TYR A 12 -8.05 -7.65 -13.51
CA TYR A 12 -8.88 -8.42 -12.60
C TYR A 12 -10.35 -7.98 -12.65
N ALA A 13 -10.61 -6.67 -12.72
CA ALA A 13 -11.96 -6.13 -12.85
C ALA A 13 -12.63 -6.54 -14.17
N GLU A 14 -11.86 -6.69 -15.25
CA GLU A 14 -12.35 -7.06 -16.59
C GLU A 14 -12.42 -8.58 -16.81
N SER A 15 -11.73 -9.38 -16.01
CA SER A 15 -11.61 -10.83 -16.17
C SER A 15 -12.93 -11.62 -16.09
N GLY A 16 -13.99 -11.05 -15.52
CA GLY A 16 -15.24 -11.76 -15.24
C GLY A 16 -15.13 -12.83 -14.15
N THR A 17 -14.02 -12.87 -13.41
CA THR A 17 -13.77 -13.84 -12.34
C THR A 17 -14.84 -13.76 -11.26
N LEU A 18 -15.38 -14.92 -10.84
CA LEU A 18 -16.32 -14.99 -9.73
C LEU A 18 -15.62 -14.66 -8.41
N ARG A 19 -15.97 -13.53 -7.80
CA ARG A 19 -15.37 -13.06 -6.54
C ARG A 19 -15.93 -13.82 -5.33
N MET A 20 -15.29 -14.93 -4.97
CA MET A 20 -15.61 -15.69 -3.75
C MET A 20 -14.77 -15.27 -2.54
N HIS A 21 -14.10 -14.12 -2.60
CA HIS A 21 -13.25 -13.54 -1.56
C HIS A 21 -13.82 -12.19 -1.04
N MET A 22 -13.22 -11.59 -0.01
CA MET A 22 -13.57 -10.26 0.49
C MET A 22 -13.12 -9.15 -0.49
N PRO A 23 -13.77 -7.97 -0.51
CA PRO A 23 -14.85 -7.51 0.37
C PRO A 23 -16.25 -8.00 -0.02
N GLY A 24 -17.22 -7.85 0.90
CA GLY A 24 -18.58 -8.40 0.77
C GLY A 24 -19.41 -7.87 -0.42
N HIS A 25 -19.12 -6.68 -0.94
CA HIS A 25 -19.82 -6.12 -2.09
C HIS A 25 -19.43 -6.78 -3.43
N LYS A 26 -18.40 -7.65 -3.45
CA LYS A 26 -17.99 -8.45 -4.62
C LYS A 26 -17.75 -7.64 -5.89
N GLY A 27 -17.26 -6.41 -5.74
CA GLY A 27 -17.06 -5.47 -6.85
C GLY A 27 -18.33 -5.08 -7.62
N LYS A 28 -19.53 -5.34 -7.07
CA LYS A 28 -20.80 -5.03 -7.73
C LYS A 28 -21.15 -3.56 -7.56
N LYS A 29 -21.66 -2.98 -8.65
CA LYS A 29 -22.29 -1.66 -8.62
C LYS A 29 -23.54 -1.70 -7.73
N THR A 30 -23.75 -0.64 -6.97
CA THR A 30 -24.94 -0.45 -6.11
C THR A 30 -25.51 0.94 -6.39
N ASP A 31 -26.61 1.31 -5.74
CA ASP A 31 -27.20 2.65 -5.87
C ASP A 31 -26.34 3.75 -5.22
N ASN A 32 -25.16 3.41 -4.69
CA ASN A 32 -24.18 4.35 -4.16
C ASN A 32 -23.33 4.96 -5.29
N GLU A 33 -23.16 6.28 -5.29
CA GLU A 33 -22.36 7.04 -6.26
C GLU A 33 -20.89 6.60 -6.32
N LEU A 34 -20.34 6.05 -5.23
CA LEU A 34 -18.98 5.53 -5.17
C LEU A 34 -18.84 4.09 -5.64
N SER A 35 -19.94 3.42 -6.00
CA SER A 35 -19.91 1.98 -6.30
C SER A 35 -19.10 1.64 -7.56
N ASP A 36 -18.78 2.61 -8.41
CA ASP A 36 -17.92 2.39 -9.57
C ASP A 36 -16.49 2.00 -9.17
N VAL A 37 -15.98 2.45 -8.02
CA VAL A 37 -14.63 2.07 -7.56
C VAL A 37 -14.58 0.67 -6.95
N PHE A 38 -15.72 0.09 -6.56
CA PHE A 38 -15.78 -1.22 -5.93
C PHE A 38 -15.20 -2.34 -6.80
N ARG A 39 -15.24 -2.19 -8.12
CA ARG A 39 -14.63 -3.16 -9.05
C ARG A 39 -13.10 -3.27 -8.85
N LEU A 40 -12.45 -2.22 -8.37
CA LEU A 40 -11.01 -2.19 -8.07
C LEU A 40 -10.71 -2.53 -6.61
N ASP A 41 -11.74 -2.57 -5.76
CA ASP A 41 -11.59 -2.91 -4.35
C ASP A 41 -11.48 -4.43 -4.18
N ILE A 42 -10.27 -4.86 -3.84
CA ILE A 42 -9.90 -6.24 -3.56
C ILE A 42 -9.06 -6.30 -2.29
N THR A 43 -9.11 -7.46 -1.63
CA THR A 43 -8.24 -7.79 -0.50
C THR A 43 -7.01 -8.56 -1.01
N GLU A 44 -6.24 -9.13 -0.09
CA GLU A 44 -5.19 -10.11 -0.33
C GLU A 44 -5.77 -11.38 -0.99
N ILE A 45 -5.72 -11.41 -2.31
CA ILE A 45 -5.86 -12.62 -3.13
C ILE A 45 -4.47 -13.06 -3.57
N THR A 46 -4.26 -14.36 -3.77
CA THR A 46 -2.94 -14.97 -3.98
C THR A 46 -2.15 -14.25 -5.08
N GLU A 47 -2.80 -13.89 -6.17
CA GLU A 47 -2.18 -13.24 -7.33
C GLU A 47 -1.94 -11.73 -7.13
N ALA A 48 -2.73 -11.06 -6.28
CA ALA A 48 -2.55 -9.65 -5.94
C ALA A 48 -1.50 -9.42 -4.85
N GLY A 49 -1.19 -10.47 -4.08
CA GLY A 49 -0.26 -10.42 -2.96
C GLY A 49 -0.81 -9.70 -1.74
N ASN A 50 0.10 -9.33 -0.84
CA ASN A 50 -0.21 -8.65 0.42
C ASN A 50 0.68 -7.41 0.56
N LEU A 51 0.10 -6.27 0.96
CA LEU A 51 0.84 -5.01 1.17
C LEU A 51 2.00 -5.13 2.17
N PHE A 52 1.93 -6.08 3.10
CA PHE A 52 2.95 -6.32 4.11
C PHE A 52 3.89 -7.49 3.77
N SER A 53 3.79 -8.03 2.55
CA SER A 53 4.72 -9.02 2.01
C SER A 53 5.71 -8.38 1.03
N ASP A 54 6.88 -8.97 0.87
CA ASP A 54 7.94 -8.55 -0.04
C ASP A 54 7.86 -9.22 -1.42
N GLU A 55 6.68 -9.67 -1.83
CA GLU A 55 6.46 -10.46 -3.04
C GLU A 55 5.38 -9.88 -3.96
N GLY A 56 5.31 -10.41 -5.19
CA GLY A 56 4.26 -10.11 -6.15
C GLY A 56 4.29 -8.70 -6.75
N ILE A 57 3.13 -8.25 -7.21
CA ILE A 57 2.95 -7.00 -7.96
C ILE A 57 3.24 -5.75 -7.12
N ILE A 58 3.04 -5.81 -5.79
CA ILE A 58 3.32 -4.70 -4.89
C ILE A 58 4.83 -4.49 -4.78
N ALA A 59 5.60 -5.57 -4.55
CA ALA A 59 7.06 -5.51 -4.50
C ALA A 59 7.67 -5.04 -5.83
N GLU A 60 7.09 -5.42 -6.98
CA GLU A 60 7.51 -4.88 -8.27
C GLU A 60 7.24 -3.38 -8.40
N SER A 61 6.04 -2.94 -8.00
CA SER A 61 5.69 -1.52 -8.00
C SER A 61 6.60 -0.70 -7.08
N GLU A 62 6.94 -1.21 -5.90
CA GLU A 62 7.89 -0.60 -4.97
C GLU A 62 9.30 -0.50 -5.54
N ARG A 63 9.77 -1.51 -6.28
CA ARG A 63 11.05 -1.45 -7.02
C ARG A 63 11.02 -0.37 -8.10
N ASN A 64 9.95 -0.31 -8.90
CA ASN A 64 9.78 0.74 -9.92
C ASN A 64 9.81 2.14 -9.29
N ALA A 65 9.16 2.31 -8.13
CA ALA A 65 9.20 3.57 -7.39
C ALA A 65 10.61 3.87 -6.84
N ALA A 66 11.32 2.87 -6.32
CA ALA A 66 12.70 3.05 -5.85
C ALA A 66 13.64 3.53 -6.97
N GLU A 67 13.52 2.94 -8.16
CA GLU A 67 14.27 3.37 -9.34
C GLU A 67 13.91 4.81 -9.74
N LEU A 68 12.60 5.14 -9.77
CA LEU A 68 12.12 6.46 -10.15
C LEU A 68 12.61 7.56 -9.19
N PHE A 69 12.60 7.30 -7.88
CA PHE A 69 13.00 8.26 -6.85
C PHE A 69 14.50 8.20 -6.50
N GLY A 70 15.26 7.27 -7.08
CA GLY A 70 16.68 7.09 -6.79
C GLY A 70 16.95 6.66 -5.35
N THR A 71 16.05 5.90 -4.74
CA THR A 71 16.20 5.39 -3.36
C THR A 71 16.75 3.97 -3.36
N LYS A 72 17.35 3.55 -2.23
CA LYS A 72 17.78 2.15 -2.07
C LYS A 72 16.60 1.17 -2.04
N ALA A 73 15.49 1.61 -1.45
CA ALA A 73 14.24 0.87 -1.35
C ALA A 73 13.10 1.87 -1.11
N THR A 74 11.89 1.48 -1.53
CA THR A 74 10.65 2.21 -1.29
C THR A 74 9.64 1.22 -0.71
N PHE A 75 8.84 1.68 0.26
CA PHE A 75 7.79 0.88 0.88
C PHE A 75 6.49 1.69 0.88
N TYR A 76 5.39 1.08 0.46
CA TYR A 76 4.08 1.72 0.43
C TYR A 76 3.40 1.68 1.80
N SER A 77 2.53 2.67 2.03
CA SER A 77 1.77 2.82 3.26
C SER A 77 0.35 3.25 2.92
N ALA A 78 -0.63 2.56 3.52
CA ALA A 78 -2.04 2.94 3.45
C ALA A 78 -2.48 3.83 4.63
N GLY A 79 -1.63 4.03 5.65
CA GLY A 79 -1.90 4.90 6.81
C GLY A 79 -1.25 6.29 6.72
N GLY A 80 -0.81 6.68 5.54
CA GLY A 80 -0.19 7.98 5.26
C GLY A 80 1.16 8.18 5.96
N SER A 81 1.68 9.42 5.91
CA SER A 81 3.00 9.76 6.45
C SER A 81 3.12 9.57 7.96
N THR A 82 2.01 9.64 8.70
CA THR A 82 1.99 9.35 10.14
C THR A 82 2.47 7.94 10.42
N GLN A 83 1.89 6.93 9.73
CA GLN A 83 2.34 5.55 9.86
C GLN A 83 3.81 5.41 9.47
N CYS A 84 4.24 6.02 8.36
CA CYS A 84 5.63 5.95 7.92
C CYS A 84 6.62 6.50 8.97
N ILE A 85 6.34 7.68 9.54
CA ILE A 85 7.18 8.30 10.57
C ILE A 85 7.27 7.42 11.81
N GLN A 86 6.12 6.93 12.30
CA GLN A 86 6.08 6.08 13.48
C GLN A 86 6.80 4.76 13.26
N THR A 87 6.64 4.12 12.09
CA THR A 87 7.38 2.90 11.71
C THR A 87 8.88 3.14 11.71
N MET A 88 9.36 4.22 11.08
CA MET A 88 10.79 4.56 11.07
C MET A 88 11.35 4.74 12.48
N LEU A 89 10.62 5.44 13.36
CA LEU A 89 11.05 5.67 14.75
C LEU A 89 11.01 4.39 15.60
N ALA A 90 9.99 3.55 15.41
CA ALA A 90 9.88 2.27 16.09
C ALA A 90 11.07 1.35 15.75
N LEU A 91 11.52 1.33 14.49
CA LEU A 91 12.70 0.57 14.06
C LEU A 91 13.98 1.08 14.74
N VAL A 92 14.22 2.40 14.75
CA VAL A 92 15.39 2.99 15.41
C VAL A 92 15.39 2.71 16.92
N LYS A 93 14.22 2.80 17.57
CA LYS A 93 14.05 2.47 18.99
C LYS A 93 14.37 1.00 19.29
N ARG A 94 13.98 0.08 18.39
CA ARG A 94 14.24 -1.36 18.53
C ARG A 94 15.74 -1.68 18.47
N GLU A 95 16.52 -0.86 17.80
CA GLU A 95 17.99 -0.95 17.77
C GLU A 95 18.67 -0.29 19.00
N GLY A 96 17.90 0.30 19.93
CA GLY A 96 18.45 1.01 21.09
C GLY A 96 19.18 2.30 20.75
N ARG A 97 18.93 2.87 19.57
CA ARG A 97 19.63 4.05 19.05
C ARG A 97 18.91 5.34 19.44
N LYS A 98 19.67 6.45 19.44
CA LYS A 98 19.14 7.80 19.68
C LYS A 98 18.78 8.47 18.36
N VAL A 99 17.74 9.30 18.38
CA VAL A 99 17.27 10.10 17.24
C VAL A 99 17.57 11.57 17.50
N ILE A 100 18.09 12.28 16.49
CA ILE A 100 18.19 13.74 16.50
C ILE A 100 16.97 14.28 15.74
N ALA A 101 16.29 15.24 16.33
CA ALA A 101 15.09 15.82 15.76
C ALA A 101 15.19 17.35 15.73
N VAL A 102 14.64 17.95 14.68
CA VAL A 102 14.46 19.41 14.62
C VAL A 102 13.36 19.85 15.58
N ARG A 103 13.40 21.11 16.04
CA ARG A 103 12.41 21.60 17.02
C ARG A 103 10.98 21.61 16.49
N ASN A 104 10.83 21.76 15.18
CA ASN A 104 9.54 21.83 14.46
C ASN A 104 9.13 20.49 13.84
N VAL A 105 9.44 19.37 14.49
CA VAL A 105 8.97 18.05 14.06
C VAL A 105 7.45 17.98 13.95
N HIS A 106 6.96 17.16 13.02
CA HIS A 106 5.54 16.88 12.88
C HIS A 106 4.99 16.17 14.11
N ARG A 107 3.70 16.37 14.42
CA ARG A 107 3.04 15.73 15.59
C ARG A 107 3.19 14.21 15.62
N ALA A 108 3.19 13.58 14.44
CA ALA A 108 3.39 12.14 14.29
C ALA A 108 4.72 11.64 14.89
N PHE A 109 5.78 12.46 14.86
CA PHE A 109 7.06 12.15 15.48
C PHE A 109 6.95 12.13 17.01
N LEU A 110 6.20 13.08 17.58
CA LEU A 110 6.02 13.20 19.02
C LEU A 110 5.12 12.12 19.60
N SER A 111 4.19 11.60 18.78
CA SER A 111 3.27 10.51 19.15
C SER A 111 3.76 9.12 18.72
N ALA A 112 5.05 8.98 18.36
CA ALA A 112 5.65 7.72 17.97
C ALA A 112 6.16 6.90 19.17
#